data_AF-A0A7V1U5I8-F1
#
_entry.id   AF-A0A7V1U5I8-F1
#
_cell.length_a   1.000
_cell.length_b   1.000
_cell.length_c   1.000
_cell.angle_alpha   90.00
_cell.angle_beta   90.00
_cell.angle_gamma   90.00
#
_symmetry.space_group_name_H-M   'P 1'
#
loop_
_entity.id
_entity.type
_entity.pdbx_description
1 polymer ?
#
loop_
_entity_poly.entity_id
_entity_poly.type
_entity_poly.pdbx_seq_one_letter_code
_entity_poly.pdbx_strand_id
1 'polypeptide(L)'
;MPAHPRRPGELGLTLLLIAGALLVGREALRISGLSGPSSPGFGPVAMVAVVLAGLAIELARTCLDRRGEPEPFAVRLHRLAAAVLPPPVAGAIPLLLLYLVGLELVGFVPASFLFLAIAMALLLHGRSLRPRLLLAGAVATGTVAVVRLLFQDLFQVLLP
;
A
#
# COMPACT_ATOMS: atom_id res chain seq x y z
N MET A 1 -14.79 -29.45 3.21
CA MET A 1 -14.15 -28.29 3.85
C MET A 1 -15.25 -27.43 4.44
N PRO A 2 -15.16 -26.96 5.70
CA PRO A 2 -16.21 -26.14 6.29
C PRO A 2 -16.34 -24.83 5.51
N ALA A 3 -17.56 -24.54 5.02
CA ALA A 3 -17.87 -23.33 4.28
C ALA A 3 -17.71 -22.13 5.20
N HIS A 4 -16.81 -21.21 4.84
CA HIS A 4 -16.63 -19.97 5.58
C HIS A 4 -17.70 -18.97 5.11
N PRO A 5 -18.15 -18.05 5.98
CA PRO A 5 -19.04 -16.98 5.54
C PRO A 5 -18.29 -16.07 4.56
N ARG A 6 -18.87 -15.87 3.36
CA ARG A 6 -18.32 -14.95 2.33
C ARG A 6 -18.10 -13.57 2.93
N ARG A 7 -16.94 -12.96 2.68
CA ARG A 7 -16.71 -11.58 3.14
C ARG A 7 -17.52 -10.61 2.29
N PRO A 8 -18.08 -9.54 2.90
CA PRO A 8 -18.85 -8.56 2.15
C PRO A 8 -17.98 -7.86 1.11
N GLY A 9 -18.43 -7.84 -0.16
CA GLY A 9 -17.74 -7.17 -1.27
C GLY A 9 -16.70 -8.01 -2.01
N GLU A 10 -16.37 -9.21 -1.51
CA GLU A 10 -15.36 -10.11 -2.09
C GLU A 10 -15.67 -10.46 -3.56
N LEU A 11 -16.90 -10.88 -3.87
CA LEU A 11 -17.30 -11.22 -5.23
C LEU A 11 -17.24 -10.02 -6.19
N GLY A 12 -17.69 -8.85 -5.73
CA GLY A 12 -17.66 -7.63 -6.55
C GLY A 12 -16.24 -7.19 -6.86
N LEU A 13 -15.37 -7.23 -5.84
CA LEU A 13 -13.94 -6.92 -5.99
C LEU A 13 -13.25 -7.92 -6.92
N THR A 14 -13.47 -9.22 -6.73
CA THR A 14 -12.89 -10.27 -7.58
C THR A 14 -13.31 -10.09 -9.04
N LEU A 15 -14.59 -9.80 -9.31
CA LEU A 15 -15.06 -9.50 -10.67
C LEU A 15 -14.41 -8.24 -11.25
N LEU A 16 -14.28 -7.17 -10.45
CA LEU A 16 -13.61 -5.94 -10.86
C LEU A 16 -12.13 -6.18 -11.20
N LEU A 17 -11.44 -6.98 -10.38
CA LEU A 17 -10.03 -7.35 -10.61
C LEU A 17 -9.87 -8.23 -11.86
N ILE A 18 -10.80 -9.16 -12.11
CA ILE A 18 -10.81 -9.97 -13.34
C ILE A 18 -10.97 -9.05 -14.56
N ALA A 19 -11.91 -8.11 -14.52
CA ALA A 19 -12.11 -7.14 -15.60
C ALA A 19 -10.84 -6.29 -15.84
N GLY A 20 -10.20 -5.80 -14.77
CA GLY A 20 -8.93 -5.08 -14.86
C GLY A 20 -7.80 -5.92 -15.45
N ALA A 21 -7.64 -7.17 -15.00
CA ALA A 21 -6.63 -8.09 -15.51
C ALA A 21 -6.84 -8.41 -17.00
N LEU A 22 -8.09 -8.55 -17.44
CA LEU A 22 -8.44 -8.73 -18.87
C LEU A 22 -8.08 -7.49 -19.70
N LEU A 23 -8.33 -6.28 -19.19
CA LEU A 23 -7.94 -5.03 -19.87
C LEU A 23 -6.42 -4.94 -20.03
N VAL A 24 -5.68 -5.23 -18.96
CA VAL A 24 -4.20 -5.28 -18.99
C VAL A 24 -3.72 -6.37 -19.95
N GLY A 25 -4.36 -7.54 -19.95
CA GLY A 25 -4.06 -8.64 -20.87
C GLY A 25 -4.26 -8.27 -22.33
N ARG A 26 -5.33 -7.52 -22.63
CA ARG A 26 -5.58 -6.99 -23.97
C ARG A 26 -4.46 -6.04 -24.42
N GLU A 27 -4.02 -5.14 -23.54
CA GLU A 27 -2.91 -4.24 -23.84
C GLU A 27 -1.58 -4.99 -24.00
N ALA A 28 -1.33 -5.97 -23.14
CA ALA A 28 -0.15 -6.85 -23.23
C ALA A 28 -0.09 -7.60 -24.58
N LEU A 29 -1.23 -8.11 -25.06
CA LEU A 29 -1.35 -8.73 -26.38
C LEU A 29 -1.18 -7.73 -27.52
N ARG A 30 -1.49 -6.45 -27.31
CA ARG A 30 -1.30 -5.40 -28.32
C ARG A 30 0.17 -5.03 -28.53
N ILE A 31 1.03 -5.19 -27.51
CA ILE A 31 2.46 -4.82 -27.58
C ILE A 31 3.19 -5.62 -28.67
N SER A 32 3.07 -6.95 -28.65
CA SER A 32 3.77 -7.81 -29.61
C SER A 32 3.02 -9.11 -29.93
N GLY A 33 1.75 -9.22 -29.57
CA GLY A 33 1.00 -10.49 -29.68
C GLY A 33 1.69 -11.66 -28.96
N LEU A 34 1.46 -12.87 -29.47
CA LEU A 34 2.10 -14.12 -29.03
C LEU A 34 3.23 -14.51 -29.99
N SER A 35 4.10 -13.55 -30.34
CA SER A 35 5.17 -13.75 -31.32
C SER A 35 6.26 -14.74 -30.88
N GLY A 36 6.25 -15.16 -29.62
CA GLY A 36 7.17 -16.15 -29.05
C GLY A 36 7.46 -15.90 -27.57
N PRO A 37 8.06 -16.89 -26.87
CA PRO A 37 8.39 -16.80 -25.44
C PRO A 37 9.44 -15.73 -25.10
N SER A 38 10.21 -15.27 -26.09
CA SER A 38 11.18 -14.17 -25.95
C SER A 38 10.64 -12.81 -26.44
N SER A 39 9.35 -12.73 -26.78
CA SER A 39 8.77 -11.47 -27.25
C SER A 39 8.54 -10.48 -26.10
N PRO A 40 8.59 -9.16 -26.36
CA PRO A 40 8.39 -8.13 -25.33
C PRO A 40 7.05 -8.24 -24.58
N GLY A 41 6.00 -8.74 -25.24
CA GLY A 41 4.68 -8.94 -24.66
C GLY A 41 4.51 -10.25 -23.87
N PHE A 42 5.44 -11.21 -23.98
CA PHE A 42 5.29 -12.51 -23.32
C PHE A 42 5.30 -12.38 -21.78
N GLY A 43 6.21 -11.57 -21.22
CA GLY A 43 6.28 -11.35 -19.77
C GLY A 43 4.96 -10.80 -19.19
N PRO A 44 4.44 -9.67 -19.72
CA PRO A 44 3.14 -9.13 -19.32
C PRO A 44 1.97 -10.13 -19.48
N VAL A 45 1.90 -10.87 -20.59
CA VAL A 45 0.85 -11.88 -20.81
C VAL A 45 0.94 -13.03 -19.80
N ALA A 46 2.14 -13.51 -19.51
CA ALA A 46 2.36 -14.57 -18.51
C ALA A 46 1.93 -14.11 -17.10
N MET A 47 2.25 -12.87 -16.72
CA MET A 47 1.78 -12.29 -15.45
C MET A 47 0.25 -12.21 -15.39
N VAL A 48 -0.40 -11.74 -16.45
CA VAL A 48 -1.87 -11.69 -16.52
C VAL A 48 -2.47 -13.10 -16.41
N ALA A 49 -1.88 -14.11 -17.04
CA ALA A 49 -2.34 -15.48 -16.96
C ALA A 49 -2.29 -16.02 -15.51
N VAL A 50 -1.20 -15.77 -14.78
CA VAL A 50 -1.06 -16.17 -13.38
C VAL A 50 -2.10 -15.46 -12.50
N VAL A 51 -2.28 -14.15 -12.70
CA VAL A 51 -3.27 -13.36 -11.95
C VAL A 51 -4.69 -13.86 -12.23
N LEU A 52 -5.05 -14.09 -13.50
CA LEU A 52 -6.37 -14.62 -13.87
C LEU A 52 -6.62 -16.02 -13.30
N ALA A 53 -5.60 -16.89 -13.27
CA ALA A 53 -5.71 -18.21 -12.65
C ALA A 53 -6.01 -18.10 -11.15
N GLY A 54 -5.28 -17.24 -10.43
CA GLY A 54 -5.53 -16.97 -9.01
C GLY A 54 -6.93 -16.41 -8.77
N LEU A 55 -7.36 -15.43 -9.57
CA LEU A 55 -8.69 -14.85 -9.47
C LEU A 55 -9.81 -15.82 -9.84
N ALA A 56 -9.59 -16.74 -10.77
CA ALA A 56 -10.56 -17.80 -11.10
C ALA A 56 -10.73 -18.79 -9.95
N ILE A 57 -9.63 -19.17 -9.29
CA ILE A 57 -9.67 -20.01 -8.08
C ILE A 57 -10.42 -19.29 -6.96
N GLU A 58 -10.12 -18.01 -6.74
CA GLU A 58 -10.81 -17.21 -5.73
C GLU A 58 -12.30 -17.07 -6.06
N LEU A 59 -12.66 -16.74 -7.32
CA LEU A 59 -14.04 -16.65 -7.74
C LEU A 59 -14.80 -17.97 -7.54
N ALA A 60 -14.16 -19.11 -7.83
CA ALA A 60 -14.75 -20.42 -7.57
C ALA A 60 -15.00 -20.61 -6.07
N ARG A 61 -14.01 -20.33 -5.21
CA ARG A 61 -14.16 -20.41 -3.74
C ARG A 61 -15.26 -19.50 -3.23
N THR A 62 -15.22 -18.22 -3.61
CA THR A 62 -16.24 -17.24 -3.25
C THR A 62 -17.61 -17.68 -3.73
N CYS A 63 -17.73 -18.35 -4.89
CA CYS A 63 -19.00 -18.91 -5.38
C CYS A 63 -19.49 -20.15 -4.62
N LEU A 64 -18.60 -20.88 -3.95
CA LEU A 64 -18.94 -22.04 -3.12
C LEU A 64 -19.26 -21.67 -1.66
N ASP A 65 -18.73 -20.56 -1.15
CA ASP A 65 -18.96 -20.13 0.24
C ASP A 65 -20.43 -19.75 0.50
N ARG A 66 -20.87 -19.69 1.76
CA ARG A 66 -22.24 -19.26 2.08
C ARG A 66 -22.33 -17.73 2.14
N ARG A 67 -23.40 -17.14 1.58
CA ARG A 67 -23.69 -15.73 1.81
C ARG A 67 -23.83 -15.51 3.32
N GLY A 68 -22.97 -14.64 3.88
CA GLY A 68 -23.12 -14.20 5.26
C GLY A 68 -24.44 -13.46 5.46
N GLU A 69 -24.86 -13.33 6.72
CA GLU A 69 -26.08 -12.59 7.04
C GLU A 69 -26.00 -11.13 6.55
N PRO A 70 -27.12 -10.56 6.08
CA PRO A 70 -27.14 -9.18 5.63
C PRO A 70 -26.87 -8.22 6.80
N GLU A 71 -25.63 -7.74 6.91
CA GLU A 71 -25.27 -6.65 7.82
C GLU A 71 -25.83 -5.31 7.29
N PRO A 72 -26.32 -4.42 8.19
CA PRO A 72 -26.71 -3.06 7.83
C PRO A 72 -25.59 -2.31 7.10
N PHE A 73 -25.95 -1.48 6.11
CA PHE A 73 -24.97 -0.75 5.28
C PHE A 73 -23.99 0.08 6.12
N ALA A 74 -24.47 0.74 7.18
CA ALA A 74 -23.63 1.55 8.07
C ALA A 74 -22.55 0.72 8.79
N VAL A 75 -22.90 -0.47 9.28
CA VAL A 75 -21.97 -1.39 9.95
C VAL A 75 -20.92 -1.91 8.96
N ARG A 76 -21.37 -2.24 7.75
CA ARG A 76 -20.50 -2.70 6.66
C ARG A 76 -19.50 -1.62 6.23
N LEU A 77 -19.95 -0.37 6.12
CA LEU A 77 -19.11 0.77 5.77
C LEU A 77 -18.09 1.07 6.87
N HIS A 78 -18.49 1.03 8.13
CA HIS A 78 -17.58 1.23 9.25
C HIS A 78 -16.49 0.15 9.29
N ARG A 79 -16.88 -1.12 9.11
CA ARG A 79 -15.94 -2.25 9.07
C ARG A 79 -14.99 -2.17 7.88
N LEU A 80 -15.50 -1.76 6.71
CA LEU A 80 -14.68 -1.51 5.52
C LEU A 80 -13.70 -0.37 5.76
N ALA A 81 -14.15 0.76 6.32
CA ALA A 81 -13.29 1.89 6.64
C ALA A 81 -12.18 1.51 7.62
N ALA A 82 -12.50 0.74 8.66
CA ALA A 82 -11.51 0.23 9.62
C ALA A 82 -10.52 -0.77 8.99
N ALA A 83 -10.96 -1.57 8.01
CA ALA A 83 -10.11 -2.53 7.31
C ALA A 83 -9.22 -1.87 6.23
N VAL A 84 -9.75 -0.90 5.50
CA VAL A 84 -9.04 -0.19 4.42
C VAL A 84 -8.13 0.90 4.96
N LEU A 85 -8.55 1.59 6.02
CA LEU A 85 -7.80 2.68 6.62
C LEU A 85 -7.53 2.39 8.11
N PRO A 86 -6.57 1.50 8.42
CA PRO A 86 -6.16 1.26 9.79
C PRO A 86 -5.80 2.58 10.48
N PRO A 87 -6.07 2.74 11.79
CA PRO A 87 -5.80 3.97 12.52
C PRO A 87 -4.39 4.56 12.34
N PRO A 88 -3.31 3.76 12.25
CA PRO A 88 -1.97 4.28 11.97
C PRO A 88 -1.85 4.96 10.60
N VAL A 89 -2.51 4.39 9.58
CA VAL A 89 -2.53 4.94 8.20
C VAL A 89 -3.37 6.21 8.15
N ALA A 90 -4.53 6.19 8.81
CA ALA A 90 -5.40 7.36 8.90
C ALA A 90 -4.68 8.57 9.55
N GLY A 91 -3.84 8.34 10.57
CA GLY A 91 -3.01 9.38 11.18
C GLY A 91 -1.80 9.80 10.34
N ALA A 92 -1.28 8.92 9.49
CA ALA A 92 -0.14 9.22 8.62
C ALA A 92 -0.50 10.21 7.49
N ILE A 93 -1.74 10.17 6.97
CA ILE A 93 -2.20 11.06 5.90
C ILE A 93 -2.08 12.56 6.27
N PRO A 94 -2.69 13.06 7.37
CA PRO A 94 -2.56 14.46 7.74
C PRO A 94 -1.12 14.82 8.11
N LEU A 95 -0.36 13.87 8.66
CA LEU A 95 1.05 14.08 8.99
C LEU A 95 1.92 14.28 7.72
N LEU A 96 1.63 13.54 6.65
CA LEU A 96 2.27 13.74 5.34
C LEU A 96 1.94 15.11 4.74
N LEU A 97 0.69 15.55 4.84
CA LEU A 97 0.30 16.89 4.40
C LEU A 97 1.02 17.98 5.19
N LEU A 98 1.13 17.81 6.52
CA LEU A 98 1.86 18.73 7.37
C LEU A 98 3.37 18.74 7.06
N TYR A 99 3.94 17.59 6.74
CA TYR A 99 5.34 17.49 6.31
C TYR A 99 5.59 18.24 5.00
N LEU A 100 4.67 18.14 4.03
CA LEU A 100 4.78 18.86 2.75
C LEU A 100 4.82 20.38 2.97
N VAL A 101 3.91 20.90 3.81
CA VAL A 101 3.87 22.32 4.17
C VAL A 101 5.11 22.71 5.00
N GLY A 102 5.52 21.86 5.94
CA GLY A 102 6.70 22.07 6.77
C GLY A 102 8.01 22.12 5.98
N LEU A 103 8.07 21.42 4.84
CA LEU A 103 9.22 21.40 3.94
C LEU A 103 9.53 22.81 3.40
N GLU A 104 8.48 23.56 3.05
CA GLU A 104 8.59 24.93 2.53
C GLU A 104 8.90 25.94 3.64
N LEU A 105 8.29 25.79 4.81
CA LEU A 105 8.39 26.77 5.91
C LEU A 105 9.69 26.67 6.72
N VAL A 106 10.09 25.45 7.08
CA VAL A 106 11.20 25.21 8.04
C VAL A 106 12.39 24.51 7.37
N GLY A 107 12.21 24.05 6.13
CA GLY A 107 13.22 23.32 5.37
C GLY A 107 13.27 21.83 5.68
N PHE A 108 14.03 21.10 4.86
CA PHE A 108 14.06 19.63 4.85
C PHE A 108 14.39 19.00 6.21
N VAL A 109 15.44 19.47 6.89
CA VAL A 109 15.97 18.83 8.11
C VAL A 109 14.96 18.83 9.27
N PRO A 110 14.47 19.99 9.74
CA PRO A 110 13.52 20.01 10.85
C PRO A 110 12.16 19.41 10.48
N ALA A 111 11.70 19.59 9.23
CA ALA A 111 10.46 18.98 8.75
C ALA A 111 10.54 17.45 8.76
N SER A 112 11.64 16.88 8.24
CA SER A 112 11.84 15.43 8.15
C SER A 112 12.03 14.81 9.53
N PHE A 113 12.77 15.47 10.42
CA PHE A 113 12.95 15.02 11.79
C PHE A 113 11.61 14.94 12.52
N LEU A 114 10.82 16.01 12.46
CA LEU A 114 9.53 16.08 13.13
C LEU A 114 8.53 15.08 12.53
N PHE A 115 8.47 14.99 11.21
CA PHE A 115 7.67 13.99 10.50
C PHE A 115 8.01 12.57 10.97
N LEU A 116 9.28 12.20 10.95
CA LEU A 116 9.72 10.84 11.25
C LEU A 116 9.55 10.52 12.74
N ALA A 117 9.79 11.47 13.64
CA ALA A 117 9.58 11.31 15.07
C ALA A 117 8.09 11.12 15.40
N ILE A 118 7.21 11.93 14.81
CA ILE A 118 5.75 11.81 15.03
C ILE A 118 5.22 10.54 14.37
N ALA A 119 5.65 10.19 13.15
CA ALA A 119 5.21 8.99 12.46
C ALA A 119 5.60 7.72 13.24
N MET A 120 6.85 7.66 13.71
CA MET A 120 7.34 6.54 14.50
C MET A 120 6.61 6.45 15.84
N ALA A 121 6.35 7.59 16.48
CA ALA A 121 5.49 7.61 17.66
C ALA A 121 4.09 7.07 17.34
N LEU A 122 3.46 7.48 16.24
CA LEU A 122 2.12 7.03 15.83
C LEU A 122 2.07 5.52 15.56
N LEU A 123 3.11 4.95 14.96
CA LEU A 123 3.23 3.51 14.67
C LEU A 123 3.48 2.66 15.94
N LEU A 124 4.20 3.21 16.92
CA LEU A 124 4.51 2.53 18.20
C LEU A 124 3.39 2.63 19.25
N HIS A 125 2.17 2.97 18.84
CA HIS A 125 1.02 3.10 19.73
C HIS A 125 0.76 1.79 20.48
N GLY A 126 0.92 1.80 21.82
CA GLY A 126 0.79 0.62 22.70
C GLY A 126 2.03 0.23 23.50
N ARG A 127 3.22 0.81 23.21
CA ARG A 127 4.42 0.66 24.06
C ARG A 127 4.53 1.78 25.09
N SER A 128 5.24 1.52 26.19
CA SER A 128 5.54 2.53 27.23
C SER A 128 6.17 3.80 26.62
N LEU A 129 5.79 4.97 27.15
CA LEU A 129 6.13 6.29 26.60
C LEU A 129 7.64 6.54 26.49
N ARG A 130 8.42 6.08 27.48
CA ARG A 130 9.88 6.32 27.54
C ARG A 130 10.65 5.61 26.42
N PRO A 131 10.56 4.28 26.23
CA PRO A 131 11.26 3.61 25.14
C PRO A 131 10.76 4.04 23.76
N ARG A 132 9.48 4.45 23.65
CA ARG A 132 8.89 4.94 22.40
C ARG A 132 9.54 6.23 21.91
N LEU A 133 9.70 7.22 22.79
CA LEU A 133 10.32 8.51 22.44
C LEU A 133 11.80 8.36 22.11
N LEU A 134 12.53 7.52 22.85
CA LEU A 134 13.94 7.25 22.57
C LEU A 134 14.14 6.58 21.22
N LEU A 135 13.36 5.55 20.90
CA LEU A 135 13.45 4.86 19.61
C LEU A 135 13.05 5.78 18.45
N ALA A 136 11.96 6.54 18.61
CA ALA A 136 11.51 7.50 17.60
C ALA A 136 12.55 8.57 17.32
N GLY A 137 13.16 9.15 18.38
CA GLY A 137 14.22 10.13 18.25
C GLY A 137 15.49 9.57 17.62
N ALA A 138 15.92 8.37 18.03
CA ALA A 138 17.10 7.71 17.47
C ALA A 138 16.94 7.40 15.97
N VAL A 139 15.80 6.85 15.58
CA VAL A 139 15.49 6.56 14.17
C VAL A 139 15.37 7.86 13.37
N ALA A 140 14.65 8.86 13.90
CA ALA A 140 14.50 10.14 13.22
C ALA A 140 15.86 10.81 12.97
N THR A 141 16.71 10.86 13.99
CA THR A 141 18.04 11.46 13.92
C THR A 141 18.94 10.68 12.95
N GLY A 142 18.97 9.35 13.09
CA GLY A 142 19.81 8.48 12.25
C GLY A 142 19.45 8.57 10.78
N THR A 143 18.15 8.48 10.44
CA THR A 143 17.69 8.57 9.06
C THR A 143 17.96 9.94 8.46
N VAL A 144 17.64 11.03 9.17
CA VAL A 144 17.89 12.40 8.65
C VAL A 144 19.38 12.65 8.47
N ALA A 145 20.23 12.18 9.40
CA ALA A 145 21.68 12.30 9.28
C ALA A 145 22.22 11.55 8.05
N VAL A 146 21.78 10.31 7.83
CA VAL A 146 22.17 9.52 6.66
C VAL A 146 21.72 10.19 5.36
N VAL A 147 20.46 10.60 5.27
CA VAL A 147 19.93 11.24 4.06
C VAL A 147 20.68 12.55 3.79
N ARG A 148 20.93 13.36 4.82
CA ARG A 148 21.71 14.60 4.68
C ARG A 148 23.13 14.31 4.17
N LEU A 149 23.82 13.33 4.73
CA LEU A 149 25.18 12.98 4.31
C LEU A 149 25.20 12.52 2.85
N LEU A 150 24.24 11.68 2.44
CA LEU A 150 24.15 11.22 1.06
C LEU A 150 23.85 12.37 0.08
N PHE A 151 22.87 13.21 0.38
CA PHE A 151 22.42 14.25 -0.54
C PHE A 151 23.25 15.52 -0.54
N GLN A 152 23.71 15.96 0.62
CA GLN A 152 24.44 17.20 0.76
C GLN A 152 25.95 16.99 0.60
N ASP A 153 26.53 15.93 1.18
CA ASP A 153 27.98 15.77 1.15
C ASP A 153 28.45 14.94 -0.06
N LEU A 154 27.66 13.94 -0.46
CA LEU A 154 28.00 13.01 -1.55
C LEU A 154 27.47 13.46 -2.91
N PHE A 155 26.22 13.90 -2.99
CA PHE A 155 25.60 14.30 -4.27
C PHE A 155 25.83 15.78 -4.66
N GLN A 156 26.14 16.68 -3.73
CA GLN A 156 26.50 18.07 -4.08
C GLN A 156 27.83 18.14 -4.87
N VAL A 157 28.70 17.13 -4.74
CA VAL A 157 29.92 17.00 -5.56
C VAL A 157 29.61 16.70 -7.03
N LEU A 158 28.41 16.17 -7.35
CA LEU A 158 28.02 15.78 -8.70
C LEU A 158 27.25 16.86 -9.48
N LEU A 159 26.71 17.88 -8.80
CA LEU A 159 26.05 19.03 -9.44
C LEU A 159 26.50 20.33 -8.74
N PRO A 160 27.42 21.11 -9.34
CA PRO A 160 27.76 22.44 -8.86
C PRO A 160 26.60 23.43 -9.03
#